data_AF-A0A5D0P848-F1
#
_entry.id   AF-A0A5D0P848-F1
#
_cell.length_a   1.000
_cell.length_b   1.000
_cell.length_c   1.000
_cell.angle_alpha   90.00
_cell.angle_beta   90.00
_cell.angle_gamma   90.00
#
_symmetry.space_group_name_H-M   'P 1'
#
loop_
_entity.id
_entity.type
_entity.pdbx_description
1 polymer ?
#
loop_
_entity_poly.entity_id
_entity_poly.type
_entity_poly.pdbx_seq_one_letter_code
_entity_poly.pdbx_strand_id
1 'polypeptide(L)'
;MSEARRVRVGIVLPRPAGDPGEWLTEAVAFEAAGADALWVEHGAAPELDPLTLTAALAAVTYRALLVVAVAPDDGRSHALATVERLSRGRLALIGEVSGMRTVVRLEDGGYGEGEGRWASVGVPVGRAAWREALREAEERGDHGVLVPADPRLLDLLRNPEDPGGRHDLQLAQG
;
A
#
# COMPACT_ATOMS: atom_id res chain seq x y z
N MET A 1 20.43 19.66 6.22
CA MET A 1 19.96 19.39 4.84
C MET A 1 18.84 18.38 4.96
N SER A 2 17.59 18.81 4.85
CA SER A 2 16.45 17.87 4.87
C SER A 2 16.51 17.05 3.60
N GLU A 3 16.58 15.73 3.70
CA GLU A 3 16.36 14.83 2.58
C GLU A 3 15.03 15.19 1.94
N ALA A 4 15.00 15.42 0.62
CA ALA A 4 13.75 15.67 -0.09
C ALA A 4 12.85 14.44 0.11
N ARG A 5 11.74 14.62 0.82
CA ARG A 5 10.89 13.51 1.24
C ARG A 5 10.11 12.99 0.03
N ARG A 6 10.60 11.92 -0.59
CA ARG A 6 9.90 11.22 -1.67
C ARG A 6 8.46 10.87 -1.25
N VAL A 7 7.51 11.14 -2.15
CA VAL A 7 6.11 10.69 -2.01
C VAL A 7 6.05 9.17 -1.94
N ARG A 8 5.41 8.64 -0.88
CA ARG A 8 5.27 7.20 -0.68
C ARG A 8 4.20 6.59 -1.59
N VAL A 9 4.35 5.31 -1.89
CA VAL A 9 3.42 4.54 -2.72
C VAL A 9 2.72 3.48 -1.89
N GLY A 10 1.42 3.65 -1.71
CA GLY A 10 0.54 2.70 -1.04
C GLY A 10 -0.30 1.93 -2.06
N ILE A 11 -0.42 0.63 -1.85
CA ILE A 11 -1.21 -0.26 -2.71
C ILE A 11 -2.48 -0.64 -1.98
N VAL A 12 -3.63 -0.31 -2.56
CA VAL A 12 -4.93 -0.79 -2.08
C VAL A 12 -5.14 -2.19 -2.61
N LEU A 13 -5.00 -3.18 -1.73
CA LEU A 13 -5.20 -4.57 -2.09
C LEU A 13 -6.70 -4.82 -2.32
N PRO A 14 -7.07 -5.54 -3.39
CA PRO A 14 -8.46 -5.90 -3.62
C PRO A 14 -8.89 -6.91 -2.56
N ARG A 15 -10.20 -7.11 -2.41
CA ARG A 15 -10.71 -8.24 -1.66
C ARG A 15 -10.20 -9.55 -2.31
N PRO A 16 -9.70 -10.52 -1.54
CA PRO A 16 -9.32 -11.82 -2.10
C PRO A 16 -10.52 -12.45 -2.81
N ALA A 17 -10.38 -12.75 -4.09
CA ALA A 17 -11.39 -13.46 -4.87
C ALA A 17 -10.87 -14.88 -5.13
N GLY A 18 -11.32 -15.85 -4.32
CA GLY A 18 -10.83 -17.23 -4.40
C GLY A 18 -9.75 -17.54 -3.36
N ASP A 19 -8.62 -18.10 -3.79
CA ASP A 19 -7.57 -18.58 -2.90
C ASP A 19 -6.77 -17.42 -2.26
N PRO A 20 -6.77 -17.27 -0.91
CA PRO A 20 -5.95 -16.29 -0.22
C PRO A 20 -4.44 -16.43 -0.48
N GLY A 21 -3.96 -17.62 -0.88
CA GLY A 21 -2.54 -17.83 -1.22
C GLY A 21 -2.07 -17.02 -2.43
N GLU A 22 -2.92 -16.91 -3.47
CA GLU A 22 -2.63 -16.10 -4.65
C GLU A 22 -2.61 -14.61 -4.29
N TRP A 23 -3.58 -14.17 -3.48
CA TRP A 23 -3.65 -12.79 -2.98
C TRP A 23 -2.41 -12.39 -2.15
N LEU A 24 -1.92 -13.28 -1.30
CA LEU A 24 -0.67 -13.06 -0.55
C LEU A 24 0.55 -12.98 -1.48
N THR A 25 0.58 -13.80 -2.53
CA THR A 25 1.66 -13.80 -3.52
C THR A 25 1.71 -12.47 -4.28
N GLU A 26 0.55 -11.92 -4.66
CA GLU A 26 0.46 -10.59 -5.27
C GLU A 26 0.95 -9.49 -4.31
N ALA A 27 0.54 -9.53 -3.05
CA ALA A 27 0.98 -8.55 -2.06
C ALA A 27 2.50 -8.56 -1.85
N VAL A 28 3.12 -9.75 -1.79
CA VAL A 28 4.59 -9.91 -1.75
C VAL A 28 5.23 -9.35 -3.01
N ALA A 29 4.63 -9.55 -4.19
CA ALA A 29 5.14 -9.01 -5.44
C ALA A 29 5.15 -7.47 -5.44
N PHE A 30 4.11 -6.83 -4.90
CA PHE A 30 4.06 -5.37 -4.75
C PHE A 30 5.09 -4.84 -3.75
N GLU A 31 5.25 -5.51 -2.60
CA GLU A 31 6.32 -5.15 -1.65
C GLU A 31 7.70 -5.23 -2.32
N ALA A 32 7.99 -6.36 -2.98
CA ALA A 32 9.25 -6.56 -3.69
C ALA A 32 9.48 -5.52 -4.80
N ALA A 33 8.41 -5.05 -5.45
CA ALA A 33 8.47 -4.02 -6.48
C ALA A 33 8.68 -2.59 -5.95
N GLY A 34 8.63 -2.37 -4.63
CA GLY A 34 8.88 -1.04 -4.07
C GLY A 34 7.69 -0.39 -3.39
N ALA A 35 6.58 -1.10 -3.17
CA ALA A 35 5.48 -0.54 -2.39
C ALA A 35 5.95 -0.19 -0.97
N ASP A 36 5.59 1.02 -0.52
CA ASP A 36 5.89 1.53 0.82
C ASP A 36 4.82 1.10 1.82
N ALA A 37 3.58 0.91 1.35
CA ALA A 37 2.45 0.48 2.17
C ALA A 37 1.52 -0.48 1.42
N LEU A 38 0.93 -1.42 2.15
CA LEU A 38 -0.12 -2.34 1.70
C LEU A 38 -1.38 -2.07 2.52
N TRP A 39 -2.47 -1.73 1.84
CA TRP A 39 -3.73 -1.30 2.44
C TRP A 39 -4.78 -2.40 2.29
N VAL A 40 -5.30 -2.86 3.43
CA VAL A 40 -6.40 -3.81 3.55
C VAL A 40 -7.67 -3.02 3.87
N GLU A 41 -8.28 -2.43 2.84
CA GLU A 41 -9.52 -1.65 2.94
C GLU A 41 -10.66 -2.39 2.23
N HIS A 42 -11.31 -3.32 2.94
CA HIS A 42 -12.36 -4.16 2.37
C HIS A 42 -13.78 -3.68 2.67
N GLY A 43 -13.97 -2.44 3.16
CA GLY A 43 -15.28 -1.85 3.43
C GLY A 43 -16.04 -2.47 4.62
N ALA A 44 -17.32 -2.12 4.78
CA ALA A 44 -18.09 -2.38 6.00
C ALA A 44 -18.50 -3.84 6.26
N ALA A 45 -18.48 -4.70 5.23
CA ALA A 45 -18.86 -6.12 5.34
C ALA A 45 -17.92 -6.96 4.48
N PRO A 46 -16.68 -7.17 4.93
CA PRO A 46 -15.73 -8.03 4.22
C PRO A 46 -16.08 -9.51 4.45
N GLU A 47 -15.89 -10.35 3.42
CA GLU A 47 -16.11 -11.80 3.54
C GLU A 47 -15.06 -12.48 4.42
N LEU A 48 -13.82 -12.00 4.34
CA LEU A 48 -12.70 -12.44 5.16
C LEU A 48 -12.31 -11.34 6.15
N ASP A 49 -11.92 -11.74 7.35
CA ASP A 49 -11.50 -10.83 8.41
C ASP A 49 -10.23 -10.04 8.03
N PRO A 50 -10.29 -8.69 7.92
CA PRO A 50 -9.15 -7.87 7.54
C PRO A 50 -7.95 -7.99 8.49
N LEU A 51 -8.16 -8.17 9.79
CA LEU A 51 -7.07 -8.35 10.75
C LEU A 51 -6.33 -9.66 10.53
N THR A 52 -7.04 -10.74 10.24
CA THR A 52 -6.46 -12.06 9.91
C THR A 52 -5.66 -12.00 8.62
N LEU A 53 -6.17 -11.34 7.58
CA LEU A 53 -5.41 -11.11 6.34
C LEU A 53 -4.17 -10.26 6.60
N THR A 54 -4.28 -9.23 7.44
CA THR A 54 -3.14 -8.39 7.83
C THR A 54 -2.09 -9.17 8.63
N ALA A 55 -2.52 -10.11 9.49
CA ALA A 55 -1.62 -11.02 10.20
C ALA A 55 -0.83 -11.91 9.21
N ALA A 56 -1.52 -12.44 8.19
CA ALA A 56 -0.89 -13.23 7.15
C ALA A 56 0.11 -12.39 6.33
N LEU A 57 -0.25 -11.17 5.95
CA LEU A 57 0.68 -10.21 5.33
C LEU A 57 1.89 -9.95 6.21
N ALA A 58 1.70 -9.72 7.51
CA ALA A 58 2.79 -9.48 8.45
C ALA A 58 3.81 -10.63 8.51
N ALA A 59 3.35 -11.87 8.29
CA ALA A 59 4.21 -13.05 8.26
C ALA A 59 5.01 -13.21 6.95
N VAL A 60 4.48 -12.73 5.82
CA VAL A 60 5.10 -12.93 4.49
C VAL A 60 5.77 -11.68 3.91
N THR A 61 5.56 -10.52 4.52
CA THR A 61 6.14 -9.23 4.14
C THR A 61 7.06 -8.70 5.23
N TYR A 62 8.05 -7.88 4.88
CA TYR A 62 9.12 -7.49 5.81
C TYR A 62 9.42 -5.99 5.87
N ARG A 63 9.00 -5.21 4.86
CA ARG A 63 9.32 -3.79 4.72
C ARG A 63 8.09 -2.91 4.71
N ALA A 64 7.05 -3.27 3.95
CA ALA A 64 5.91 -2.40 3.73
C ALA A 64 5.14 -2.14 5.03
N LEU A 65 4.66 -0.91 5.20
CA LEU A 65 3.66 -0.58 6.20
C LEU A 65 2.37 -1.35 5.89
N LEU A 66 1.75 -1.93 6.91
CA LEU A 66 0.49 -2.66 6.81
C LEU A 66 -0.61 -1.78 7.38
N VAL A 67 -1.47 -1.28 6.50
CA VAL A 67 -2.56 -0.37 6.84
C VAL A 67 -3.87 -1.14 6.79
N VAL A 68 -4.63 -1.17 7.87
CA VAL A 68 -5.89 -1.93 7.93
C VAL A 68 -7.05 -1.02 8.36
N ALA A 69 -8.16 -1.16 7.65
CA ALA A 69 -9.45 -0.62 8.06
C ALA A 69 -10.06 -1.55 9.11
N VAL A 70 -10.18 -1.10 10.36
CA VAL A 70 -10.92 -1.80 11.41
C VAL A 70 -12.14 -0.97 11.78
N ALA A 71 -13.26 -1.65 12.08
CA ALA A 71 -14.44 -0.96 12.58
C ALA A 71 -14.11 -0.26 13.93
N PRO A 72 -14.77 0.85 14.27
CA PRO A 72 -14.48 1.62 15.48
C PRO A 72 -14.87 0.94 16.81
N ASP A 73 -15.40 -0.28 16.78
CA ASP A 73 -15.48 -1.12 17.99
C ASP A 73 -14.33 -2.12 17.99
N ASP A 74 -13.76 -2.34 19.18
CA ASP A 74 -12.66 -3.27 19.50
C ASP A 74 -11.25 -2.66 19.53
N GLY A 75 -11.14 -1.40 19.94
CA GLY A 75 -9.87 -0.86 20.42
C GLY A 75 -9.34 -1.69 21.59
N ARG A 76 -8.46 -2.66 21.28
CA ARG A 76 -7.80 -3.69 22.13
C ARG A 76 -8.36 -5.12 22.07
N SER A 77 -8.83 -5.59 20.91
CA SER A 77 -8.94 -7.04 20.68
C SER A 77 -7.56 -7.71 20.78
N HIS A 78 -7.49 -8.92 21.37
CA HIS A 78 -6.28 -9.76 21.37
C HIS A 78 -5.76 -10.02 19.95
N ALA A 79 -6.65 -10.02 18.94
CA ALA A 79 -6.26 -10.14 17.55
C ALA A 79 -5.40 -8.95 17.12
N LEU A 80 -5.83 -7.71 17.40
CA LEU A 80 -5.08 -6.50 17.06
C LEU A 80 -3.70 -6.48 17.74
N ALA A 81 -3.64 -6.81 19.04
CA ALA A 81 -2.38 -6.89 19.79
C ALA A 81 -1.44 -8.01 19.28
N THR A 82 -2.00 -9.05 18.66
CA THR A 82 -1.22 -10.10 17.99
C THR A 82 -0.67 -9.59 16.67
N VAL A 83 -1.50 -8.95 15.84
CA VAL A 83 -1.10 -8.40 14.53
C VAL A 83 -0.02 -7.32 14.72
N GLU A 84 -0.17 -6.45 15.72
CA GLU A 84 0.84 -5.44 16.07
C GLU A 84 2.23 -6.08 16.30
N ARG A 85 2.27 -7.12 17.16
CA ARG A 85 3.51 -7.86 17.44
C ARG A 85 4.09 -8.55 16.22
N LEU A 86 3.25 -9.19 15.40
CA LEU A 86 3.67 -9.82 14.15
C LEU A 86 4.21 -8.80 13.14
N SER A 87 3.61 -7.61 13.11
CA SER A 87 3.98 -6.54 12.19
C SER A 87 5.29 -5.85 12.56
N ARG A 88 5.78 -6.01 13.81
CA ARG A 88 7.06 -5.46 14.29
C ARG A 88 7.20 -3.95 14.03
N GLY A 89 6.16 -3.19 14.38
CA GLY A 89 6.12 -1.73 14.20
C GLY A 89 5.68 -1.26 12.81
N ARG A 90 5.25 -2.18 11.92
CA ARG A 90 4.72 -1.85 10.59
C ARG A 90 3.20 -1.74 10.54
N LEU A 91 2.48 -1.84 11.66
CA LEU A 91 1.02 -1.76 11.65
C LEU A 91 0.54 -0.31 11.80
N ALA A 92 -0.40 0.08 10.93
CA ALA A 92 -1.16 1.31 11.07
C ALA A 92 -2.65 1.07 10.83
N LEU A 93 -3.48 1.90 11.44
CA LEU A 93 -4.94 1.84 11.34
C LEU A 93 -5.44 3.03 10.53
N ILE A 94 -6.52 2.81 9.77
CA ILE A 94 -7.24 3.91 9.11
C ILE A 94 -8.11 4.58 10.18
N GLY A 95 -7.78 5.82 10.50
CA GLY A 95 -8.62 6.71 11.30
C GLY A 95 -9.39 7.68 10.41
N GLU A 96 -10.44 8.28 10.97
CA GLU A 96 -11.15 9.39 10.37
C GLU A 96 -11.03 10.61 11.30
N VAL A 97 -10.42 11.69 10.80
CA VAL A 97 -10.29 12.96 11.54
C VAL A 97 -10.97 14.04 10.70
N SER A 98 -12.04 14.62 11.23
CA SER A 98 -12.81 15.68 10.56
C SER A 98 -13.29 15.31 9.14
N GLY A 99 -13.69 14.05 8.93
CA GLY A 99 -14.13 13.54 7.62
C GLY A 99 -12.99 13.19 6.65
N MET A 100 -11.74 13.38 7.05
CA MET A 100 -10.57 13.01 6.26
C MET A 100 -9.96 11.71 6.79
N ARG A 101 -9.69 10.77 5.88
CA ARG A 101 -8.96 9.55 6.22
C ARG A 101 -7.52 9.89 6.56
N THR A 102 -7.09 9.47 7.73
CA THR A 102 -5.71 9.61 8.18
C THR A 102 -5.17 8.25 8.60
N VAL A 103 -3.89 8.02 8.35
CA VAL A 103 -3.22 6.78 8.77
C VAL A 103 -2.59 7.02 10.12
N VAL A 104 -3.01 6.25 11.12
CA VAL A 104 -2.57 6.41 12.50
C VAL A 104 -1.74 5.19 12.90
N ARG A 105 -0.51 5.41 13.38
CA ARG A 105 0.30 4.31 13.91
C ARG A 105 -0.14 3.95 15.31
N LEU A 106 -0.01 2.66 15.64
CA LEU A 106 -0.09 2.21 17.02
C LEU A 106 1.27 2.41 17.69
N GLU A 107 1.32 3.25 18.71
CA GLU A 107 2.51 3.49 19.56
C GLU A 107 2.15 3.12 21.00
N ASP A 108 2.92 2.22 21.62
CA ASP A 108 2.77 1.80 23.03
C ASP A 108 1.30 1.59 23.50
N GLY A 109 0.48 0.94 22.65
CA GLY A 109 -0.94 0.68 22.94
C GLY A 109 -1.89 1.88 22.82
N GLY A 110 -1.44 2.96 22.15
CA GLY A 110 -2.19 4.17 21.79
C GLY A 110 -2.04 4.57 20.32
N TYR A 111 -2.67 5.67 19.92
CA TYR A 111 -2.67 6.22 18.56
C TYR A 111 -1.66 7.38 18.46
N GLY A 112 -0.60 7.22 17.67
CA GLY A 112 0.45 8.24 17.46
C GLY A 112 0.14 9.22 16.31
N GLU A 113 0.83 10.36 16.24
CA GLU A 113 0.67 11.34 15.15
C GLU A 113 1.03 10.70 13.79
N GLY A 114 0.08 10.76 12.85
CA GLY A 114 -0.02 9.83 11.74
C GLY A 114 0.92 10.02 10.55
N GLU A 115 0.89 9.07 9.62
CA GLU A 115 1.61 9.08 8.32
C GLU A 115 1.00 10.09 7.32
N GLY A 116 0.61 11.29 7.78
CA GLY A 116 0.09 12.40 6.96
C GLY A 116 -1.07 12.04 6.01
N ARG A 117 -1.31 12.95 5.04
CA ARG A 117 -2.38 12.80 4.04
C ARG A 117 -1.98 11.84 2.92
N TRP A 118 -2.85 10.89 2.57
CA TRP A 118 -2.66 10.03 1.39
C TRP A 118 -3.65 10.38 0.29
N ALA A 119 -3.18 10.60 -0.94
CA ALA A 119 -4.02 10.94 -2.08
C ALA A 119 -4.42 9.69 -2.88
N SER A 120 -5.73 9.47 -3.08
CA SER A 120 -6.20 8.41 -3.96
C SER A 120 -5.93 8.76 -5.43
N VAL A 121 -5.32 7.85 -6.17
CA VAL A 121 -5.03 7.97 -7.60
C VAL A 121 -5.51 6.70 -8.30
N GLY A 122 -6.09 6.85 -9.50
CA GLY A 122 -6.43 5.69 -10.32
C GLY A 122 -5.18 4.95 -10.81
N VAL A 123 -5.36 3.76 -11.39
CA VAL A 123 -4.21 3.04 -11.99
C VAL A 123 -3.62 3.88 -13.13
N PRO A 124 -2.33 4.28 -13.05
CA PRO A 124 -1.74 5.14 -14.06
C PRO A 124 -1.66 4.41 -15.41
N VAL A 125 -2.00 5.12 -16.49
CA VAL A 125 -1.97 4.58 -17.87
C VAL A 125 -0.56 4.40 -18.43
N GLY A 126 0.48 4.77 -17.68
CA GLY A 126 1.88 4.62 -18.06
C GLY A 126 2.82 5.47 -17.20
N ARG A 127 4.12 5.41 -17.49
CA ARG A 127 5.18 6.08 -16.70
C ARG A 127 5.05 7.60 -16.65
N ALA A 128 4.60 8.24 -17.72
CA ALA A 128 4.39 9.69 -17.74
C ALA A 128 3.26 10.11 -16.78
N ALA A 129 2.11 9.45 -16.86
CA ALA A 129 0.99 9.67 -15.93
C ALA A 129 1.39 9.34 -14.48
N TRP A 130 2.24 8.33 -14.30
CA TRP A 130 2.73 7.96 -12.97
C TRP A 130 3.63 9.03 -12.36
N ARG A 131 4.61 9.54 -13.11
CA ARG A 131 5.49 10.64 -12.64
C ARG A 131 4.70 11.90 -12.33
N GLU A 132 3.70 12.21 -13.15
CA GLU A 132 2.84 13.36 -12.92
C GLU A 132 2.02 13.22 -11.63
N ALA A 133 1.42 12.06 -11.40
CA ALA A 133 0.67 11.80 -10.16
C ALA A 133 1.55 11.93 -8.90
N LEU A 134 2.81 11.48 -8.97
CA LEU A 134 3.77 11.65 -7.87
C LEU A 134 4.15 13.12 -7.68
N ARG A 135 4.42 13.87 -8.75
CA ARG A 135 4.74 15.31 -8.70
C ARG A 135 3.59 16.11 -8.09
N GLU A 136 2.37 15.89 -8.55
CA GLU A 136 1.19 16.58 -8.02
C GLU A 136 0.96 16.28 -6.53
N ALA A 137 1.20 15.04 -6.11
CA ALA A 137 1.11 14.67 -4.69
C ALA A 137 2.18 15.37 -3.86
N GLU A 138 3.41 15.46 -4.38
CA GLU A 138 4.50 16.19 -3.74
C GLU A 138 4.16 17.68 -3.58
N GLU A 139 3.63 18.31 -4.63
CA GLU A 139 3.25 19.73 -4.64
C GLU A 139 2.13 20.05 -3.64
N ARG A 140 1.22 19.09 -3.40
CA ARG A 140 0.18 19.21 -2.37
C ARG A 140 0.70 18.93 -0.95
N GLY A 141 1.95 18.51 -0.80
CA GLY A 141 2.52 18.09 0.48
C GLY A 141 1.95 16.76 0.97
N ASP A 142 1.45 15.92 0.07
CA ASP A 142 0.88 14.63 0.42
C ASP A 142 1.98 13.70 0.94
N HIS A 143 1.62 12.89 1.94
CA HIS A 143 2.51 11.89 2.46
C HIS A 143 2.80 10.81 1.41
N GLY A 144 1.78 10.42 0.67
CA GLY A 144 1.86 9.37 -0.34
C GLY A 144 0.63 9.33 -1.24
N VAL A 145 0.70 8.48 -2.25
CA VAL A 145 -0.42 8.16 -3.14
C VAL A 145 -0.92 6.75 -2.87
N LEU A 146 -2.23 6.55 -3.00
CA LEU A 146 -2.88 5.24 -2.95
C LEU A 146 -3.33 4.86 -4.33
N VAL A 147 -2.90 3.69 -4.78
CA VAL A 147 -3.25 3.16 -6.09
C VAL A 147 -3.85 1.76 -5.91
N PRO A 148 -4.97 1.43 -6.57
CA PRO A 148 -5.47 0.06 -6.60
C PRO A 148 -4.41 -0.90 -7.13
N ALA A 149 -4.32 -2.09 -6.54
CA ALA A 149 -3.46 -3.15 -7.07
C ALA A 149 -3.89 -3.50 -8.51
N ASP A 150 -2.94 -3.43 -9.44
CA ASP A 150 -3.15 -3.76 -10.86
C ASP A 150 -1.83 -4.29 -11.43
N PRO A 151 -1.84 -5.34 -12.27
CA PRO A 151 -0.62 -5.87 -12.89
C PRO A 151 0.21 -4.83 -13.64
N ARG A 152 -0.42 -3.80 -14.23
CA ARG A 152 0.27 -2.69 -14.90
C ARG A 152 1.05 -1.83 -13.91
N LEU A 153 0.49 -1.60 -12.73
CA LEU A 153 1.20 -0.89 -11.67
C LEU A 153 2.41 -1.69 -11.21
N LEU A 154 2.27 -3.01 -11.07
CA LEU A 154 3.39 -3.87 -10.68
C LEU A 154 4.56 -3.77 -11.67
N ASP A 155 4.29 -3.75 -12.98
CA ASP A 155 5.33 -3.54 -13.99
C ASP A 155 6.00 -2.17 -13.88
N LEU A 156 5.21 -1.11 -13.68
CA LEU A 156 5.73 0.26 -13.51
C LEU A 156 6.66 0.36 -12.29
N LEU A 157 6.31 -0.30 -11.19
CA LEU A 157 7.11 -0.29 -9.96
C LEU A 157 8.41 -1.09 -10.09
N ARG A 158 8.38 -2.24 -10.79
CA ARG A 158 9.58 -3.04 -11.06
C ARG A 158 10.56 -2.34 -11.99
N ASN A 159 10.05 -1.57 -12.95
CA ASN A 159 10.84 -0.96 -14.02
C ASN A 159 10.58 0.57 -14.09
N PRO A 160 10.97 1.36 -13.08
CA PRO A 160 10.63 2.79 -13.01
C PRO A 160 11.32 3.63 -14.10
N GLU A 161 12.55 3.25 -14.47
CA GLU A 161 13.39 3.99 -15.43
C GLU A 161 13.41 3.40 -16.85
N ASP A 162 12.69 2.30 -17.10
CA ASP A 162 12.66 1.68 -18.43
C ASP A 162 11.87 2.59 -19.41
N PRO A 163 12.50 3.09 -20.50
CA PRO A 163 11.82 3.92 -21.49
C PRO A 163 10.69 3.20 -22.24
N GLY A 164 10.48 1.90 -22.02
CA GLY A 164 9.31 1.16 -22.52
C GLY A 164 9.39 0.79 -24.00
N GLY A 165 10.57 0.88 -24.60
CA GLY A 165 10.81 0.53 -26.00
C GLY A 165 11.66 -0.73 -26.11
N ARG A 166 11.03 -1.90 -26.26
CA ARG A 166 11.69 -3.02 -26.93
C ARG A 166 11.79 -2.68 -28.41
N HIS A 167 12.88 -2.04 -28.82
CA HIS A 167 13.22 -1.83 -30.24
C HIS A 167 14.00 -3.01 -30.84
N ASP A 168 14.15 -4.10 -30.09
CA ASP A 168 15.14 -5.14 -30.39
C ASP A 168 14.61 -6.25 -31.34
N LEU A 169 13.46 -6.03 -32.00
CA LEU A 169 12.82 -7.00 -32.89
C LEU A 169 12.89 -6.64 -34.38
N GLN A 170 13.82 -5.77 -34.75
CA GLN A 170 14.24 -5.60 -36.14
C GLN A 170 15.77 -5.65 -36.21
N LEU A 171 16.34 -6.84 -36.43
CA LEU A 171 17.60 -7.06 -37.16
C LEU A 171 17.94 -8.56 -37.12
N ALA A 172 17.30 -9.35 -37.97
CA ALA A 172 17.83 -10.60 -38.51
C ALA A 172 16.96 -11.09 -39.68
N GLN A 173 17.03 -10.38 -40.80
CA GLN A 173 16.76 -10.94 -42.14
C GLN A 173 17.95 -10.50 -42.99
N GLY A 174 19.00 -11.31 -42.97
CA GLY A 174 20.15 -11.25 -43.87
C GLY A 174 20.36 -12.63 -44.46
#